data_AF-A0A180GMA1-F1
#
_entry.id   AF-A0A180GMA1-F1
#
_cell.length_a   1.000
_cell.length_b   1.000
_cell.length_c   1.000
_cell.angle_alpha   90.00
_cell.angle_beta   90.00
_cell.angle_gamma   90.00
#
_symmetry.space_group_name_H-M   'P 1'
#
loop_
_entity.id
_entity.type
_entity.pdbx_description
1 polymer ?
#
loop_
_entity_poly.entity_id
_entity_poly.type
_entity_poly.pdbx_seq_one_letter_code
_entity_poly.pdbx_strand_id
1 'polypeptide(L)'
;MMGILSSEWTLSDYDATAHISEEIKNPAVAAPLAIMTAISVTGVLGWFLNLVLVLYSPDLAFSQTTPSNQFNDVGSLTNTTDMTSAFTNTTSNSTSSPTTSSSSSSSTSSSSDFLLVATILSQNLSSGMFYFCWTLICINAFFQVNVVLQACSRTLFAFSRDGGLPDRHFFGQLSERTKIPFRAVWLIILVSLFFGSLDFVSTVAVNAVFSICTIALDSSYAIPIAMKMIFKNHPDVNYKPGPFTLGNGIIMWTINSISVLWVIFISIILAFPMVQPVTTENMNYSSIITVTVIVFASTWYYLHAFKWYKGPKSNL
;
A
#
# COMPACT_ATOMS: atom_id res chain seq x y z
N MET A 1 -1.06 8.21 12.00
CA MET A 1 -1.69 7.86 10.72
C MET A 1 -0.75 7.06 9.82
N MET A 2 0.52 7.46 9.63
CA MET A 2 1.51 6.63 8.89
C MET A 2 1.69 5.20 9.42
N GLY A 3 1.72 5.00 10.75
CA GLY A 3 1.85 3.66 11.33
C GLY A 3 0.65 2.73 11.13
N ILE A 4 -0.55 3.29 10.94
CA ILE A 4 -1.74 2.48 10.63
C ILE A 4 -1.69 2.06 9.16
N LEU A 5 -1.38 3.00 8.27
CA LEU A 5 -1.21 2.74 6.84
C LEU A 5 -0.17 1.62 6.62
N SER A 6 1.02 1.70 7.23
CA SER A 6 2.06 0.67 7.05
C SER A 6 1.64 -0.71 7.57
N SER A 7 0.92 -0.78 8.69
CA SER A 7 0.39 -2.04 9.22
C SER A 7 -0.67 -2.65 8.30
N GLU A 8 -1.48 -1.83 7.64
CA GLU A 8 -2.56 -2.27 6.75
C GLU A 8 -2.03 -2.96 5.49
N TRP A 9 -0.96 -2.42 4.90
CA TRP A 9 -0.26 -3.04 3.77
C TRP A 9 0.28 -4.44 4.10
N THR A 10 0.60 -4.73 5.37
CA THR A 10 1.08 -6.06 5.79
C THR A 10 -0.04 -7.07 6.03
N LEU A 11 -1.29 -6.60 6.14
CA LEU A 11 -2.47 -7.42 6.44
C LEU A 11 -3.44 -7.47 5.25
N SER A 12 -3.01 -7.07 4.06
CA SER A 12 -3.79 -7.20 2.83
C SER A 12 -3.54 -8.57 2.16
N ASP A 13 -4.35 -8.96 1.17
CA ASP A 13 -4.23 -10.20 0.36
C ASP A 13 -4.72 -11.54 0.94
N TYR A 14 -5.53 -11.55 2.01
CA TYR A 14 -6.09 -12.81 2.54
C TYR A 14 -7.11 -13.49 1.61
N ASP A 15 -7.63 -12.76 0.62
CA ASP A 15 -8.56 -13.26 -0.40
C ASP A 15 -7.92 -14.33 -1.31
N ALA A 16 -6.59 -14.36 -1.42
CA ALA A 16 -5.88 -15.45 -2.09
C ALA A 16 -6.24 -16.83 -1.51
N THR A 17 -6.48 -16.92 -0.19
CA THR A 17 -6.90 -18.15 0.48
C THR A 17 -8.28 -18.62 0.00
N ALA A 18 -9.17 -17.67 -0.35
CA ALA A 18 -10.50 -18.00 -0.86
C ALA A 18 -10.42 -18.60 -2.27
N HIS A 19 -9.53 -18.09 -3.12
CA HIS A 19 -9.31 -18.64 -4.46
C HIS A 19 -8.74 -20.06 -4.43
N ILE A 20 -7.85 -20.35 -3.47
CA ILE A 20 -7.24 -21.67 -3.34
C ILE A 20 -8.20 -22.65 -2.64
N SER A 21 -9.26 -22.18 -1.99
CA SER A 21 -10.19 -23.03 -1.22
C SER A 21 -10.84 -24.15 -2.03
N GLU A 22 -10.95 -24.01 -3.36
CA GLU A 22 -11.48 -25.06 -4.25
C GLU A 22 -10.50 -26.25 -4.39
N GLU A 23 -9.22 -26.05 -4.13
CA GLU A 23 -8.15 -27.06 -4.25
C GLU A 23 -7.82 -27.74 -2.91
N ILE A 24 -8.34 -27.23 -1.79
CA ILE A 24 -8.01 -27.71 -0.44
C ILE A 24 -9.01 -28.79 -0.01
N LYS A 25 -8.50 -29.86 0.60
CA LYS A 25 -9.34 -30.87 1.27
C LYS A 25 -9.99 -30.28 2.51
N ASN A 26 -11.33 -30.35 2.62
CA ASN A 26 -12.14 -29.77 3.70
C ASN A 26 -12.04 -28.23 3.84
N PRO A 27 -12.44 -27.46 2.81
CA PRO A 27 -12.30 -26.01 2.81
C PRO A 27 -13.11 -25.30 3.89
N ALA A 28 -14.18 -25.94 4.39
CA ALA A 28 -15.01 -25.42 5.48
C ALA A 28 -14.23 -25.12 6.77
N VAL A 29 -13.14 -25.84 7.03
CA VAL A 29 -12.32 -25.68 8.25
C VAL A 29 -10.91 -25.21 7.90
N ALA A 30 -10.34 -25.74 6.81
CA ALA A 30 -8.97 -25.42 6.41
C ALA A 30 -8.81 -23.96 5.99
N ALA A 31 -9.76 -23.39 5.25
CA ALA A 31 -9.69 -22.00 4.78
C ALA A 31 -9.72 -20.98 5.94
N PRO A 32 -10.70 -20.99 6.87
CA PRO A 32 -10.70 -20.05 7.98
C PRO A 32 -9.51 -20.25 8.93
N LEU A 33 -9.07 -21.49 9.13
CA LEU A 33 -7.88 -21.76 9.94
C LEU A 33 -6.61 -21.17 9.29
N ALA A 34 -6.43 -21.36 7.98
CA ALA A 34 -5.30 -20.82 7.24
C ALA A 34 -5.23 -19.28 7.38
N ILE A 35 -6.36 -18.58 7.19
CA ILE A 35 -6.44 -17.13 7.38
C ILE A 35 -6.03 -16.72 8.80
N MET A 36 -6.61 -17.37 9.82
CA MET A 36 -6.29 -17.04 11.22
C MET A 36 -4.83 -17.31 11.57
N THR A 37 -4.24 -18.41 11.07
CA THR A 37 -2.82 -18.72 11.30
C THR A 37 -1.91 -17.74 10.59
N ALA A 38 -2.22 -17.33 9.36
CA ALA A 38 -1.45 -16.34 8.61
C ALA A 38 -1.45 -14.98 9.32
N ILE A 39 -2.62 -14.48 9.73
CA ILE A 39 -2.74 -13.22 10.48
C ILE A 39 -1.95 -13.30 11.79
N SER A 40 -2.08 -14.40 12.52
CA SER A 40 -1.42 -14.56 13.83
C SER A 40 0.10 -14.59 13.70
N VAL A 41 0.63 -15.35 12.72
CA VAL A 41 2.07 -15.45 12.48
C VAL A 41 2.63 -14.10 12.00
N THR A 42 1.98 -13.45 11.04
CA THR A 42 2.39 -12.12 10.55
C THR A 42 2.34 -11.08 11.66
N GLY A 43 1.30 -11.08 12.49
CA GLY A 43 1.15 -10.16 13.61
C GLY A 43 2.23 -10.34 14.67
N VAL A 44 2.51 -11.59 15.09
CA VAL A 44 3.53 -11.88 16.12
C VAL A 44 4.94 -11.59 15.60
N LEU A 45 5.27 -12.03 14.39
CA LEU A 45 6.58 -11.80 13.78
C LEU A 45 6.81 -10.31 13.51
N GLY A 46 5.82 -9.63 12.95
CA GLY A 46 5.86 -8.19 12.69
C GLY A 46 5.99 -7.38 13.97
N TRP A 47 5.27 -7.74 15.03
CA TRP A 47 5.40 -7.08 16.33
C TRP A 47 6.81 -7.24 16.92
N PHE A 48 7.37 -8.45 16.88
CA PHE A 48 8.73 -8.70 17.38
C PHE A 48 9.79 -7.94 16.56
N LEU A 49 9.67 -7.93 15.24
CA LEU A 49 10.58 -7.21 14.35
C LEU A 49 10.53 -5.70 14.63
N ASN A 50 9.33 -5.12 14.77
CA ASN A 50 9.17 -3.72 15.12
C ASN A 50 9.78 -3.40 16.50
N LEU A 51 9.59 -4.27 17.50
CA LEU A 51 10.17 -4.09 18.82
C LEU A 51 11.70 -4.08 18.79
N VAL A 52 12.30 -5.00 18.02
CA VAL A 52 13.75 -5.01 17.79
C VAL A 52 14.18 -3.71 17.13
N LEU A 53 13.55 -3.29 16.03
CA LEU A 53 13.91 -2.03 15.36
C LEU A 53 13.83 -0.81 16.27
N VAL A 54 12.84 -0.75 17.17
CA VAL A 54 12.71 0.33 18.14
C VAL A 54 13.83 0.30 19.19
N LEU A 55 14.18 -0.87 19.73
CA LEU A 55 15.25 -0.99 20.73
C LEU A 55 16.65 -0.69 20.17
N TYR A 56 16.85 -0.96 18.89
CA TYR A 56 18.10 -0.66 18.18
C TYR A 56 18.06 0.69 17.45
N SER A 57 16.93 1.41 17.49
CA SER A 57 16.90 2.76 16.95
C SER A 57 17.83 3.64 17.81
N PRO A 58 18.84 4.29 17.21
CA PRO A 58 19.63 5.27 17.95
C PRO A 58 18.71 6.42 18.36
N ASP A 59 19.05 7.12 19.44
CA ASP A 59 18.28 8.26 19.93
C ASP A 59 18.24 9.35 18.84
N LEU A 60 17.19 9.35 18.02
CA LEU A 60 16.99 10.30 16.92
C LEU A 60 16.65 11.71 17.44
N ALA A 61 16.73 11.93 18.76
CA ALA A 61 16.48 13.22 19.41
C ALA A 61 17.50 14.33 19.09
N PHE A 62 18.52 14.11 18.24
CA PHE A 62 19.52 15.15 17.93
C PHE A 62 19.92 15.32 16.45
N SER A 63 19.12 14.85 15.49
CA SER A 63 19.40 15.09 14.04
C SER A 63 18.51 16.14 13.37
N GLN A 64 17.78 16.98 14.13
CA GLN A 64 17.02 18.12 13.59
C GLN A 64 17.57 19.51 13.97
N THR A 65 18.73 19.61 14.62
CA THR A 65 19.35 20.90 14.97
C THR A 65 20.51 21.31 14.07
N THR A 66 20.61 20.79 12.84
CA THR A 66 21.50 21.38 11.84
C THR A 66 20.67 22.26 10.90
N PRO A 67 20.89 23.58 10.87
CA PRO A 67 20.22 24.48 9.95
C PRO A 67 20.41 23.99 8.51
N SER A 68 19.33 24.08 7.73
CA SER A 68 19.12 23.55 6.38
C SER A 68 19.99 24.18 5.28
N ASN A 69 21.29 24.32 5.48
CA ASN A 69 22.22 24.86 4.47
C ASN A 69 23.31 23.86 4.03
N GLN A 70 23.25 22.57 4.38
CA GLN A 70 24.25 21.57 3.95
C GLN A 70 23.67 20.21 3.55
N PHE A 71 22.50 20.15 2.89
CA PHE A 71 21.99 18.92 2.28
C PHE A 71 21.89 19.00 0.75
N ASN A 72 22.79 19.74 0.11
CA ASN A 72 23.06 19.63 -1.32
C ASN A 72 24.47 19.07 -1.49
N ASP A 73 24.77 17.84 -1.05
CA ASP A 73 26.01 17.14 -1.46
C ASP A 73 25.97 15.64 -1.08
N VAL A 74 25.03 14.89 -1.66
CA VAL A 74 25.15 13.42 -1.78
C VAL A 74 25.32 13.00 -3.24
N GLY A 75 25.80 13.94 -4.08
CA GLY A 75 25.98 13.76 -5.53
C GLY A 75 27.40 13.97 -6.05
N SER A 76 28.43 14.10 -5.20
CA SER A 76 29.81 14.26 -5.66
C SER A 76 30.83 13.74 -4.65
N LEU A 77 31.04 12.41 -4.63
CA LEU A 77 32.26 11.83 -4.08
C LEU A 77 33.25 11.62 -5.22
N THR A 78 33.95 12.70 -5.62
CA THR A 78 35.04 12.65 -6.60
C THR A 78 36.22 13.54 -6.16
N ASN A 79 36.83 13.26 -5.00
CA ASN A 79 38.29 13.36 -4.83
C ASN A 79 38.77 12.92 -3.44
N THR A 80 39.96 12.31 -3.42
CA THR A 80 40.58 11.60 -2.29
C THR A 80 41.41 12.48 -1.34
N THR A 81 41.09 13.76 -1.17
CA THR A 81 41.94 14.70 -0.38
C THR A 81 41.31 15.32 0.87
N ASP A 82 40.05 15.05 1.20
CA ASP A 82 39.35 15.69 2.33
C ASP A 82 39.41 14.92 3.66
N MET A 83 40.26 13.89 3.76
CA MET A 83 40.39 13.11 5.01
C MET A 83 41.27 13.77 6.09
N THR A 84 41.90 14.92 5.80
CA THR A 84 42.91 15.53 6.69
C THR A 84 42.49 16.87 7.29
N SER A 85 41.37 17.46 6.88
CA SER A 85 40.85 18.74 7.41
C SER A 85 39.77 18.56 8.49
N ALA A 86 39.24 17.35 8.67
CA ALA A 86 38.23 17.04 9.69
C ALA A 86 38.78 16.95 11.13
N PHE A 87 40.10 17.04 11.34
CA PHE A 87 40.72 16.87 12.67
C PHE A 87 41.09 18.19 13.38
N THR A 88 40.87 19.37 12.78
CA THR A 88 41.46 20.62 13.31
C THR A 88 40.48 21.57 14.02
N ASN A 89 39.15 21.36 13.95
CA ASN A 89 38.17 22.29 14.53
C ASN A 89 37.48 21.78 15.81
N THR A 90 38.23 21.18 16.73
CA THR A 90 37.73 20.87 18.10
C THR A 90 38.52 21.62 19.16
N THR A 91 38.62 22.95 19.08
CA THR A 91 38.97 23.78 20.26
C THR A 91 38.56 25.23 20.03
N SER A 92 37.41 25.67 20.55
CA SER A 92 37.24 26.97 21.24
C SER A 92 35.76 27.35 21.45
N ASN A 93 35.52 27.85 22.66
CA ASN A 93 34.48 28.79 23.08
C ASN A 93 33.13 28.25 23.60
N SER A 94 33.17 28.11 24.92
CA SER A 94 32.13 28.35 25.93
C SER A 94 31.43 29.71 25.83
N THR A 95 30.20 29.75 26.40
CA THR A 95 29.48 30.86 27.08
C THR A 95 28.26 31.47 26.35
N SER A 96 27.03 31.09 26.74
CA SER A 96 25.94 31.99 27.21
C SER A 96 24.55 31.31 27.23
N SER A 97 23.70 31.79 28.15
CA SER A 97 22.50 31.22 28.76
C SER A 97 21.21 31.24 27.89
N PRO A 98 20.09 30.62 28.34
CA PRO A 98 19.00 30.16 27.48
C PRO A 98 17.94 31.23 27.22
N THR A 99 17.41 31.27 26.00
CA THR A 99 16.17 31.98 25.67
C THR A 99 15.19 31.02 25.01
N THR A 100 14.05 30.89 25.66
CA THR A 100 12.85 30.16 25.25
C THR A 100 12.31 30.71 23.93
N SER A 101 12.32 29.88 22.89
CA SER A 101 11.42 30.02 21.75
C SER A 101 10.95 28.63 21.31
N SER A 102 9.67 28.37 21.57
CA SER A 102 8.95 27.19 21.13
C SER A 102 8.72 27.29 19.63
N SER A 103 9.62 26.73 18.83
CA SER A 103 9.42 26.51 17.39
C SER A 103 9.08 25.05 17.15
N SER A 104 7.79 24.79 16.96
CA SER A 104 7.26 23.53 16.45
C SER A 104 7.75 23.32 15.02
N SER A 105 8.80 22.51 14.86
CA SER A 105 9.37 22.13 13.57
C SER A 105 8.59 20.99 12.94
N SER A 106 7.84 21.33 11.89
CA SER A 106 7.14 20.44 10.98
C SER A 106 8.13 19.56 10.21
N SER A 107 8.14 18.27 10.50
CA SER A 107 8.98 17.28 9.83
C SER A 107 8.33 16.81 8.52
N THR A 108 8.91 17.25 7.40
CA THR A 108 8.63 16.75 6.05
C THR A 108 9.24 15.36 5.90
N SER A 109 8.44 14.32 6.13
CA SER A 109 8.92 12.93 6.26
C SER A 109 8.05 11.96 5.46
N SER A 110 8.28 11.86 4.15
CA SER A 110 7.66 10.80 3.34
C SER A 110 8.62 10.01 2.46
N SER A 111 9.76 10.56 2.10
CA SER A 111 10.88 9.78 1.54
C SER A 111 11.77 9.15 2.63
N SER A 112 11.52 9.49 3.89
CA SER A 112 12.34 9.13 5.05
C SER A 112 12.07 7.75 5.62
N ASP A 113 10.88 7.17 5.44
CA ASP A 113 10.45 6.04 6.27
C ASP A 113 11.06 4.71 5.81
N PHE A 114 11.20 4.50 4.50
CA PHE A 114 11.95 3.37 3.93
C PHE A 114 13.45 3.53 4.15
N LEU A 115 13.95 4.76 4.12
CA LEU A 115 15.34 5.06 4.45
C LEU A 115 15.60 4.90 5.94
N LEU A 116 14.62 5.09 6.81
CA LEU A 116 14.78 4.98 8.28
C LEU A 116 15.26 3.58 8.68
N VAL A 117 14.66 2.53 8.10
CA VAL A 117 15.09 1.15 8.35
C VAL A 117 16.51 0.94 7.82
N ALA A 118 16.84 1.48 6.64
CA ALA A 118 18.19 1.45 6.08
C ALA A 118 19.20 2.15 7.00
N THR A 119 18.84 3.32 7.53
CA THR A 119 19.66 4.14 8.41
C THR A 119 19.91 3.41 9.73
N ILE A 120 18.86 2.89 10.37
CA ILE A 120 18.97 2.10 11.60
C ILE A 120 19.87 0.88 11.38
N LEU A 121 19.68 0.15 10.27
CA LEU A 121 20.52 -1.00 9.94
C LEU A 121 21.98 -0.59 9.70
N SER A 122 22.22 0.47 8.94
CA SER A 122 23.58 0.94 8.61
C SER A 122 24.36 1.45 9.82
N GLN A 123 23.67 1.99 10.83
CA GLN A 123 24.28 2.52 12.04
C GLN A 123 24.59 1.43 13.08
N ASN A 124 23.82 0.34 13.08
CA ASN A 124 23.97 -0.74 14.05
C ASN A 124 24.74 -1.97 13.51
N LEU A 125 24.80 -2.16 12.20
CA LEU A 125 25.48 -3.29 11.57
C LEU A 125 26.83 -2.87 11.00
N SER A 126 27.80 -3.80 10.99
CA SER A 126 29.01 -3.64 10.20
C SER A 126 28.67 -3.47 8.71
N SER A 127 29.40 -2.62 7.99
CA SER A 127 29.11 -2.28 6.59
C SER A 127 28.90 -3.51 5.70
N GLY A 128 29.69 -4.57 5.90
CA GLY A 128 29.54 -5.81 5.13
C GLY A 128 28.22 -6.55 5.39
N MET A 129 27.76 -6.58 6.64
CA MET A 129 26.50 -7.22 7.02
C MET A 129 25.29 -6.37 6.60
N PHE A 130 25.43 -5.04 6.66
CA PHE A 130 24.42 -4.12 6.14
C PHE A 130 24.16 -4.36 4.65
N TYR A 131 25.18 -4.35 3.78
CA TYR A 131 24.98 -4.54 2.34
C TYR A 131 24.40 -5.92 2.00
N PHE A 132 24.80 -6.95 2.73
CA PHE A 132 24.23 -8.30 2.57
C PHE A 132 22.73 -8.32 2.91
N CYS A 133 22.35 -7.83 4.08
CA CYS A 133 20.94 -7.77 4.50
C CYS A 133 20.11 -6.86 3.59
N TRP A 134 20.64 -5.70 3.20
CA TRP A 134 19.97 -4.75 2.31
C TRP A 134 19.71 -5.36 0.93
N THR A 135 20.66 -6.15 0.39
CA THR A 135 20.47 -6.86 -0.88
C THR A 135 19.32 -7.87 -0.79
N LEU A 136 19.18 -8.59 0.32
CA LEU A 136 18.06 -9.52 0.52
C LEU A 136 16.71 -8.79 0.57
N ILE A 137 16.66 -7.62 1.22
CA ILE A 137 15.46 -6.77 1.26
C ILE A 137 15.10 -6.30 -0.16
N CYS A 138 16.08 -5.83 -0.94
CA CYS A 138 15.86 -5.42 -2.32
C CYS A 138 15.37 -6.58 -3.22
N ILE A 139 15.93 -7.79 -3.04
CA ILE A 139 15.48 -8.99 -3.76
C ILE A 139 14.03 -9.31 -3.39
N ASN A 140 13.67 -9.24 -2.11
CA ASN A 140 12.29 -9.44 -1.67
C ASN A 140 11.36 -8.41 -2.35
N ALA A 141 11.70 -7.13 -2.32
CA ALA A 141 10.92 -6.07 -2.96
C ALA A 141 10.74 -6.32 -4.48
N PHE A 142 11.79 -6.79 -5.17
CA PHE A 142 11.70 -7.15 -6.58
C PHE A 142 10.67 -8.26 -6.84
N PHE A 143 10.69 -9.33 -6.05
CA PHE A 143 9.73 -10.43 -6.21
C PHE A 143 8.29 -9.97 -5.92
N GLN A 144 8.07 -9.10 -4.94
CA GLN A 144 6.75 -8.57 -4.63
C GLN A 144 6.11 -7.83 -5.82
N VAL A 145 6.89 -6.96 -6.48
CA VAL A 145 6.41 -6.24 -7.68
C VAL A 145 6.02 -7.21 -8.80
N ASN A 146 6.79 -8.29 -8.99
CA ASN A 146 6.49 -9.29 -10.01
C ASN A 146 5.17 -10.04 -9.73
N VAL A 147 4.91 -10.42 -8.47
CA VAL A 147 3.67 -11.11 -8.09
C VAL A 147 2.44 -10.22 -8.33
N VAL A 148 2.50 -8.96 -7.88
CA VAL A 148 1.41 -8.00 -8.07
C VAL A 148 1.17 -7.72 -9.56
N LEU A 149 2.23 -7.56 -10.36
CA LEU A 149 2.09 -7.37 -11.81
C LEU A 149 1.37 -8.55 -12.49
N GLN A 150 1.65 -9.78 -12.06
CA GLN A 150 0.97 -10.98 -12.55
C GLN A 150 -0.50 -11.06 -12.11
N ALA A 151 -0.83 -10.62 -10.89
CA ALA A 151 -2.20 -10.58 -10.41
C ALA A 151 -3.03 -9.52 -11.16
N CYS A 152 -2.55 -8.27 -11.19
CA CYS A 152 -3.24 -7.17 -11.85
C CYS A 152 -3.46 -7.42 -13.35
N SER A 153 -2.47 -8.00 -14.05
CA SER A 153 -2.60 -8.29 -15.49
C SER A 153 -3.65 -9.35 -15.79
N ARG A 154 -3.81 -10.36 -14.91
CA ARG A 154 -4.88 -11.36 -15.02
C ARG A 154 -6.26 -10.75 -14.74
N THR A 155 -6.36 -9.87 -13.75
CA THR A 155 -7.62 -9.17 -13.43
C THR A 155 -8.04 -8.24 -14.57
N LEU A 156 -7.11 -7.44 -15.12
CA LEU A 156 -7.39 -6.55 -16.25
C LEU A 156 -7.78 -7.34 -17.50
N PHE A 157 -7.08 -8.44 -17.78
CA PHE A 157 -7.40 -9.36 -18.88
C PHE A 157 -8.81 -9.95 -18.72
N ALA A 158 -9.16 -10.47 -17.54
CA ALA A 158 -10.47 -11.06 -17.27
C ALA A 158 -11.58 -10.02 -17.42
N PHE A 159 -11.35 -8.80 -16.91
CA PHE A 159 -12.30 -7.71 -17.03
C PHE A 159 -12.53 -7.29 -18.49
N SER A 160 -11.47 -7.18 -19.30
CA SER A 160 -11.57 -6.92 -20.74
C SER A 160 -12.26 -8.06 -21.51
N ARG A 161 -11.89 -9.32 -21.22
CA ARG A 161 -12.49 -10.52 -21.85
C ARG A 161 -13.99 -10.57 -21.66
N ASP A 162 -14.47 -10.17 -20.48
CA ASP A 162 -15.88 -10.18 -20.15
C ASP A 162 -16.61 -8.91 -20.64
N GLY A 163 -15.91 -8.03 -21.37
CA GLY A 163 -16.44 -6.79 -21.93
C GLY A 163 -16.58 -5.67 -20.91
N GLY A 164 -15.87 -5.72 -19.78
CA GLY A 164 -15.93 -4.66 -18.75
C GLY A 164 -15.28 -3.34 -19.19
N LEU A 165 -14.42 -3.34 -20.22
CA LEU A 165 -13.68 -2.16 -20.66
C LEU A 165 -14.15 -1.59 -22.01
N PRO A 166 -13.96 -0.27 -22.24
CA PRO A 166 -14.17 0.41 -23.54
C PRO A 166 -13.17 0.01 -24.65
N ASP A 167 -12.54 -1.15 -24.57
CA ASP A 167 -11.39 -1.51 -25.39
C ASP A 167 -11.74 -2.48 -26.54
N ARG A 168 -13.03 -2.82 -26.70
CA ARG A 168 -13.52 -3.80 -27.68
C ARG A 168 -12.77 -5.15 -27.59
N HIS A 169 -12.38 -5.55 -26.38
CA HIS A 169 -11.60 -6.76 -26.06
C HIS A 169 -10.11 -6.70 -26.48
N PHE A 170 -9.54 -5.51 -26.70
CA PHE A 170 -8.13 -5.37 -27.07
C PHE A 170 -7.17 -5.94 -26.00
N PHE A 171 -7.47 -5.71 -24.71
CA PHE A 171 -6.70 -6.25 -23.58
C PHE A 171 -7.12 -7.68 -23.19
N GLY A 172 -8.27 -8.15 -23.69
CA GLY A 172 -8.83 -9.48 -23.49
C GLY A 172 -8.28 -10.53 -24.45
N GLN A 173 -7.26 -10.20 -25.25
CA GLN A 173 -6.58 -11.12 -26.16
C GLN A 173 -5.28 -11.65 -25.53
N LEU A 174 -5.09 -12.98 -25.57
CA LEU A 174 -3.83 -13.59 -25.15
C LEU A 174 -2.83 -13.64 -26.31
N SER A 175 -1.54 -13.58 -25.98
CA SER A 175 -0.47 -13.86 -26.94
C SER A 175 -0.50 -15.33 -27.36
N GLU A 176 -0.42 -15.60 -28.67
CA GLU A 176 -0.51 -16.96 -29.21
C GLU A 176 0.64 -17.86 -28.76
N ARG A 177 1.84 -17.29 -28.60
CA ARG A 177 3.09 -18.03 -28.34
C ARG A 177 3.26 -18.43 -26.88
N THR A 178 2.98 -17.50 -25.96
CA THR A 178 3.28 -17.66 -24.53
C THR A 178 2.01 -17.82 -23.68
N LYS A 179 0.82 -17.65 -24.28
CA LYS A 179 -0.49 -17.70 -23.58
C LYS A 179 -0.58 -16.76 -22.38
N ILE A 180 0.15 -15.65 -22.41
CA ILE A 180 0.09 -14.57 -21.42
C ILE A 180 -0.63 -13.35 -22.00
N PRO A 181 -1.31 -12.54 -21.17
CA PRO A 181 -1.99 -11.32 -21.60
C PRO A 181 -0.99 -10.17 -21.77
N PHE A 182 -0.12 -10.26 -22.78
CA PHE A 182 1.01 -9.34 -22.99
C PHE A 182 0.61 -7.86 -23.04
N ARG A 183 -0.51 -7.54 -23.72
CA ARG A 183 -1.01 -6.16 -23.85
C ARG A 183 -1.46 -5.57 -22.50
N ALA A 184 -2.13 -6.39 -21.67
CA ALA A 184 -2.55 -5.98 -20.34
C ALA A 184 -1.35 -5.74 -19.41
N VAL A 185 -0.33 -6.59 -19.49
CA VAL A 185 0.93 -6.43 -18.74
C VAL A 185 1.60 -5.09 -19.06
N TRP A 186 1.76 -4.75 -20.34
CA TRP A 186 2.38 -3.48 -20.73
C TRP A 186 1.57 -2.26 -20.31
N LEU A 187 0.24 -2.31 -20.37
CA LEU A 187 -0.59 -1.21 -19.85
C LEU A 187 -0.32 -0.97 -18.37
N ILE A 188 -0.29 -2.04 -17.57
CA ILE A 188 -0.05 -1.92 -16.12
C ILE A 188 1.35 -1.37 -15.86
N ILE A 189 2.37 -1.85 -16.58
CA ILE A 189 3.74 -1.32 -16.46
C ILE A 189 3.76 0.18 -16.76
N LEU A 190 3.12 0.63 -17.84
CA LEU A 190 3.10 2.04 -18.23
C LEU A 190 2.36 2.92 -17.20
N VAL A 191 1.23 2.43 -16.69
CA VAL A 191 0.46 3.13 -15.64
C VAL A 191 1.26 3.20 -14.33
N SER A 192 1.90 2.10 -13.93
CA SER A 192 2.77 2.08 -12.75
C SER A 192 3.99 2.98 -12.91
N LEU A 193 4.58 3.06 -14.10
CA LEU A 193 5.69 3.97 -14.40
C LEU A 193 5.25 5.44 -14.30
N PHE A 194 4.05 5.75 -14.78
CA PHE A 194 3.46 7.08 -14.63
C PHE A 194 3.30 7.47 -13.15
N PHE A 195 2.68 6.61 -12.34
CA PHE A 195 2.56 6.88 -10.90
C PHE A 195 3.91 6.93 -10.18
N GLY A 196 4.87 6.08 -10.57
CA GLY A 196 6.24 6.14 -10.04
C GLY A 196 6.96 7.44 -10.37
N SER A 197 6.69 8.04 -11.54
CA SER A 197 7.28 9.32 -11.92
C SER A 197 6.82 10.51 -11.06
N LEU A 198 5.71 10.37 -10.30
CA LEU A 198 5.23 11.42 -9.38
C LEU A 198 6.20 11.65 -8.21
N ASP A 199 7.09 10.71 -7.93
CA ASP A 199 8.13 10.86 -6.91
C ASP A 199 9.13 11.96 -7.25
N PHE A 200 9.35 12.24 -8.54
CA PHE A 200 10.18 13.38 -8.97
C PHE A 200 9.49 14.73 -8.78
N VAL A 201 8.16 14.75 -8.64
CA VAL A 201 7.38 15.98 -8.58
C VAL A 201 7.20 16.44 -7.14
N SER A 202 6.68 15.57 -6.28
CA SER A 202 6.40 15.94 -4.89
C SER A 202 6.18 14.70 -4.03
N THR A 203 6.77 14.73 -2.84
CA THR A 203 6.57 13.71 -1.82
C THR A 203 5.13 13.70 -1.26
N VAL A 204 4.40 14.82 -1.38
CA VAL A 204 2.97 14.89 -1.02
C VAL A 204 2.11 14.16 -2.05
N ALA A 205 2.47 14.25 -3.34
CA ALA A 205 1.78 13.54 -4.41
C ALA A 205 1.93 12.02 -4.26
N VAL A 206 3.13 11.54 -3.96
CA VAL A 206 3.39 10.11 -3.71
C VAL A 206 2.61 9.58 -2.51
N ASN A 207 2.58 10.32 -1.39
CA ASN A 207 1.78 9.93 -0.23
C ASN A 207 0.28 9.85 -0.54
N ALA A 208 -0.22 10.79 -1.34
CA ALA A 208 -1.62 10.80 -1.76
C ALA A 208 -1.93 9.56 -2.61
N VAL A 209 -1.00 9.14 -3.48
CA VAL A 209 -1.10 7.89 -4.27
C VAL A 209 -1.12 6.65 -3.38
N PHE A 210 -0.23 6.54 -2.39
CA PHE A 210 -0.27 5.41 -1.45
C PHE A 210 -1.58 5.37 -0.67
N SER A 211 -2.07 6.53 -0.22
CA SER A 211 -3.34 6.64 0.51
C SER A 211 -4.53 6.20 -0.35
N ILE A 212 -4.60 6.62 -1.62
CA ILE A 212 -5.70 6.19 -2.50
C ILE A 212 -5.62 4.71 -2.85
N CYS A 213 -4.42 4.14 -3.04
CA CYS A 213 -4.28 2.71 -3.30
C CYS A 213 -4.84 1.88 -2.13
N THR A 214 -4.53 2.29 -0.90
CA THR A 214 -5.10 1.68 0.30
C THR A 214 -6.61 1.81 0.35
N ILE A 215 -7.15 3.03 0.21
CA ILE A 215 -8.61 3.27 0.20
C ILE A 215 -9.31 2.44 -0.89
N ALA A 216 -8.72 2.37 -2.09
CA ALA A 216 -9.27 1.63 -3.22
C ALA A 216 -9.29 0.11 -2.94
N LEU A 217 -8.20 -0.44 -2.42
CA LEU A 217 -8.08 -1.85 -2.07
C LEU A 217 -9.08 -2.24 -0.96
N ASP A 218 -9.14 -1.43 0.11
CA ASP A 218 -10.07 -1.63 1.21
C ASP A 218 -11.54 -1.54 0.77
N SER A 219 -11.87 -0.54 -0.05
CA SER A 219 -13.22 -0.38 -0.59
C SER A 219 -13.62 -1.58 -1.47
N SER A 220 -12.66 -2.15 -2.22
CA SER A 220 -12.88 -3.35 -3.04
C SER A 220 -13.29 -4.55 -2.19
N TYR A 221 -12.77 -4.69 -0.96
CA TYR A 221 -13.19 -5.74 -0.04
C TYR A 221 -14.53 -5.43 0.65
N ALA A 222 -14.81 -4.16 0.95
CA ALA A 222 -16.08 -3.77 1.57
C ALA A 222 -17.28 -3.94 0.63
N ILE A 223 -17.11 -3.71 -0.68
CA ILE A 223 -18.22 -3.76 -1.66
C ILE A 223 -18.90 -5.16 -1.68
N PRO A 224 -18.21 -6.29 -1.90
CA PRO A 224 -18.85 -7.62 -1.86
C PRO A 224 -19.51 -7.95 -0.52
N ILE A 225 -18.93 -7.51 0.60
CA ILE A 225 -19.49 -7.72 1.94
C ILE A 225 -20.81 -6.96 2.08
N ALA A 226 -20.84 -5.69 1.69
CA ALA A 226 -22.04 -4.87 1.70
C ALA A 226 -23.11 -5.40 0.73
N MET A 227 -22.72 -5.80 -0.48
CA MET A 227 -23.63 -6.37 -1.48
C MET A 227 -24.26 -7.67 -0.98
N LYS A 228 -23.48 -8.54 -0.31
CA LYS A 228 -24.02 -9.73 0.34
C LYS A 228 -25.04 -9.35 1.41
N MET A 229 -24.79 -8.35 2.25
CA MET A 229 -25.74 -7.97 3.31
C MET A 229 -27.05 -7.41 2.75
N ILE A 230 -26.99 -6.60 1.68
CA ILE A 230 -28.16 -5.94 1.08
C ILE A 230 -28.98 -6.92 0.24
N PHE A 231 -28.33 -7.73 -0.60
CA PHE A 231 -29.00 -8.54 -1.62
C PHE A 231 -29.18 -10.02 -1.27
N LYS A 232 -28.76 -10.48 -0.09
CA LYS A 232 -28.89 -11.90 0.32
C LYS A 232 -30.33 -12.44 0.23
N ASN A 233 -31.33 -11.59 0.47
CA ASN A 233 -32.75 -11.96 0.43
C ASN A 233 -33.45 -11.49 -0.84
N HIS A 234 -32.71 -10.96 -1.83
CA HIS A 234 -33.31 -10.45 -3.07
C HIS A 234 -33.73 -11.62 -3.97
N PRO A 235 -34.94 -11.61 -4.55
CA PRO A 235 -35.48 -12.74 -5.32
C PRO A 235 -34.63 -13.09 -6.55
N ASP A 236 -33.92 -12.11 -7.13
CA ASP A 236 -33.05 -12.32 -8.30
C ASP A 236 -31.64 -12.83 -7.95
N VAL A 237 -31.26 -12.84 -6.66
CA VAL A 237 -29.93 -13.26 -6.20
C VAL A 237 -30.05 -14.64 -5.54
N ASN A 238 -29.82 -15.69 -6.34
CA ASN A 238 -29.73 -17.06 -5.85
C ASN A 238 -28.41 -17.27 -5.08
N TYR A 239 -28.32 -16.73 -3.87
CA TYR A 239 -27.15 -16.89 -3.00
C TYR A 239 -26.98 -18.36 -2.62
N LYS A 240 -25.94 -18.99 -3.16
CA LYS A 240 -25.50 -20.33 -2.74
C LYS A 240 -24.39 -20.16 -1.69
N PRO A 241 -24.56 -20.65 -0.45
CA PRO A 241 -23.50 -20.59 0.53
C PRO A 241 -22.33 -21.47 0.10
N GLY A 242 -21.11 -20.96 0.28
CA GLY A 242 -19.89 -21.73 0.06
C GLY A 242 -19.67 -22.78 1.17
N PRO A 243 -18.63 -23.61 1.03
CA PRO A 243 -18.30 -24.67 2.00
C PRO A 243 -18.11 -24.15 3.43
N PHE A 244 -17.63 -22.91 3.58
CA PHE A 244 -17.60 -22.18 4.84
C PHE A 244 -18.68 -21.09 4.85
N THR A 245 -19.48 -21.05 5.91
CA THR A 245 -20.49 -20.01 6.13
C THR A 245 -20.56 -19.61 7.59
N LEU A 246 -20.66 -18.31 7.85
CA LEU A 246 -20.95 -17.76 9.19
C LEU A 246 -22.42 -17.96 9.60
N GLY A 247 -23.21 -18.67 8.77
CA GLY A 247 -24.63 -18.91 8.98
C GLY A 247 -25.50 -17.71 8.63
N ASN A 248 -26.75 -17.75 9.09
CA ASN A 248 -27.75 -16.69 8.83
C ASN A 248 -28.12 -15.89 10.08
N GLY A 249 -27.34 -16.02 11.16
CA GLY A 249 -27.63 -15.41 12.46
C GLY A 249 -27.07 -13.99 12.64
N ILE A 250 -27.26 -13.48 13.86
CA ILE A 250 -26.80 -12.16 14.31
C ILE A 250 -25.28 -12.04 14.17
N ILE A 251 -24.53 -13.11 14.42
CA ILE A 251 -23.06 -13.15 14.32
C ILE A 251 -22.58 -12.75 12.92
N MET A 252 -23.23 -13.25 11.86
CA MET A 252 -22.89 -12.88 10.48
C MET A 252 -23.11 -11.37 10.24
N TRP A 253 -24.26 -10.85 10.70
CA TRP A 253 -24.60 -9.43 10.55
C TRP A 253 -23.63 -8.54 11.31
N THR A 254 -23.32 -8.87 12.57
CA THR A 254 -22.41 -8.09 13.40
C THR A 254 -21.00 -8.06 12.81
N ILE A 255 -20.43 -9.21 12.46
CA ILE A 255 -19.07 -9.28 11.93
C ILE A 255 -18.96 -8.50 10.61
N ASN A 256 -19.88 -8.73 9.67
CA ASN A 256 -19.83 -8.02 8.38
C ASN A 256 -20.07 -6.51 8.54
N SER A 257 -20.96 -6.10 9.46
CA SER A 257 -21.20 -4.66 9.73
C SER A 257 -19.97 -3.99 10.33
N ILE A 258 -19.30 -4.66 11.28
CA ILE A 258 -18.06 -4.15 11.88
C ILE A 258 -16.98 -4.02 10.80
N SER A 259 -16.82 -5.02 9.91
CA SER A 259 -15.86 -4.96 8.82
C SER A 259 -16.11 -3.78 7.87
N VAL A 260 -17.36 -3.57 7.44
CA VAL A 260 -17.71 -2.45 6.53
C VAL A 260 -17.52 -1.10 7.25
N LEU A 261 -17.94 -0.99 8.50
CA LEU A 261 -17.78 0.24 9.29
C LEU A 261 -16.30 0.55 9.53
N TRP A 262 -15.48 -0.47 9.80
CA TRP A 262 -14.04 -0.33 9.98
C TRP A 262 -13.36 0.18 8.71
N VAL A 263 -13.71 -0.37 7.54
CA VAL A 263 -13.19 0.10 6.24
C VAL A 263 -13.58 1.56 5.99
N ILE A 264 -14.83 1.93 6.27
CA ILE A 264 -15.29 3.33 6.15
C ILE A 264 -14.48 4.25 7.08
N PHE A 265 -14.29 3.83 8.33
CA PHE A 265 -13.53 4.58 9.32
C PHE A 265 -12.08 4.80 8.90
N ILE A 266 -11.37 3.76 8.46
CA ILE A 266 -9.99 3.85 7.98
C ILE A 266 -9.92 4.72 6.72
N SER A 267 -10.83 4.55 5.76
CA SER A 267 -10.86 5.35 4.54
C SER A 267 -10.98 6.86 4.81
N ILE A 268 -11.75 7.26 5.83
CA ILE A 268 -11.88 8.66 6.24
C ILE A 268 -10.59 9.15 6.92
N ILE A 269 -9.98 8.33 7.77
CA ILE A 269 -8.73 8.70 8.45
C ILE A 269 -7.60 8.90 7.44
N LEU A 270 -7.45 7.98 6.48
CA LEU A 270 -6.40 8.04 5.47
C LEU A 270 -6.53 9.24 4.52
N ALA A 271 -7.72 9.84 4.43
CA ALA A 271 -7.94 11.07 3.69
C ALA A 271 -7.48 12.35 4.41
N PHE A 272 -7.17 12.30 5.71
CA PHE A 272 -6.73 13.48 6.44
C PHE A 272 -5.26 13.84 6.14
N PRO A 273 -4.88 15.12 6.29
CA PRO A 273 -3.48 15.54 6.17
C PRO A 273 -2.66 15.13 7.41
N MET A 274 -1.38 14.83 7.19
CA MET A 274 -0.47 14.30 8.21
C MET A 274 0.10 15.36 9.17
N VAL A 275 0.10 16.64 8.76
CA VAL A 275 0.69 17.74 9.53
C VAL A 275 -0.28 18.91 9.59
N GLN A 276 -0.34 19.54 10.75
CA GLN A 276 -1.12 20.76 11.02
C GLN A 276 -0.13 21.94 11.17
N PRO A 277 -0.45 23.15 10.66
CA PRO A 277 -1.65 23.55 9.94
C PRO A 277 -1.67 23.11 8.46
N VAL A 278 -2.87 22.94 7.90
CA VAL A 278 -3.07 22.50 6.51
C VAL A 278 -2.87 23.65 5.54
N THR A 279 -1.90 23.51 4.63
CA THR A 279 -1.68 24.42 3.49
C THR A 279 -2.03 23.71 2.18
N THR A 280 -2.19 24.45 1.09
CA THR A 280 -2.43 23.88 -0.25
C THR A 280 -1.30 22.96 -0.72
N GLU A 281 -0.08 23.19 -0.24
CA GLU A 281 1.08 22.37 -0.61
C GLU A 281 1.15 21.05 0.18
N ASN A 282 0.58 21.00 1.38
CA ASN A 282 0.69 19.87 2.29
C ASN A 282 -0.65 19.12 2.51
N MET A 283 -1.67 19.47 1.74
CA MET A 283 -2.97 18.81 1.81
C MET A 283 -2.88 17.41 1.19
N ASN A 284 -3.47 16.41 1.85
CA ASN A 284 -3.62 15.08 1.27
C ASN A 284 -4.76 15.11 0.23
N TYR A 285 -4.41 15.04 -1.05
CA TYR A 285 -5.37 15.07 -2.16
C TYR A 285 -6.06 13.74 -2.45
N SER A 286 -5.77 12.69 -1.67
CA SER A 286 -6.30 11.33 -1.89
C SER A 286 -7.83 11.28 -2.00
N SER A 287 -8.56 11.98 -1.12
CA SER A 287 -10.03 11.99 -1.13
C SER A 287 -10.63 12.52 -2.43
N ILE A 288 -10.10 13.63 -2.96
CA ILE A 288 -10.55 14.24 -4.20
C ILE A 288 -10.29 13.31 -5.38
N ILE A 289 -9.12 12.68 -5.41
CA ILE A 289 -8.75 11.73 -6.47
C ILE A 289 -9.72 10.53 -6.41
N THR A 290 -9.99 9.97 -5.23
CA THR A 290 -10.93 8.86 -5.04
C THR A 290 -12.34 9.20 -5.55
N VAL A 291 -12.89 10.36 -5.15
CA VAL A 291 -14.21 10.80 -5.62
C VAL A 291 -14.22 10.99 -7.13
N THR A 292 -13.16 11.56 -7.71
CA THR A 292 -13.04 11.76 -9.15
C THR A 292 -13.07 10.43 -9.91
N VAL A 293 -12.33 9.42 -9.43
CA VAL A 293 -12.32 8.07 -10.03
C VAL A 293 -13.70 7.43 -9.96
N ILE A 294 -14.37 7.50 -8.81
CA ILE A 294 -15.72 6.93 -8.63
C ILE A 294 -16.74 7.60 -9.55
N VAL A 295 -16.70 8.94 -9.67
CA VAL A 295 -17.59 9.69 -10.55
C VAL A 295 -17.35 9.34 -12.01
N PHE A 296 -16.08 9.25 -12.44
CA PHE A 296 -15.73 8.89 -13.81
C PHE A 296 -16.18 7.46 -14.15
N ALA A 297 -15.92 6.50 -13.25
CA ALA A 297 -16.35 5.10 -13.42
C ALA A 297 -17.88 4.97 -13.46
N SER A 298 -18.59 5.68 -12.57
CA SER A 298 -20.05 5.69 -12.53
C SER A 298 -20.64 6.32 -13.79
N THR A 299 -20.06 7.42 -14.26
CA THR A 299 -20.47 8.10 -15.49
C THR A 299 -20.33 7.17 -16.69
N TRP A 300 -19.18 6.50 -16.82
CA TRP A 300 -18.97 5.49 -17.86
C TRP A 300 -19.98 4.35 -17.79
N TYR A 301 -20.23 3.84 -16.59
CA TYR A 301 -21.18 2.75 -16.36
C TYR A 301 -22.60 3.13 -16.80
N TYR A 302 -23.15 4.23 -16.29
CA TYR A 302 -24.52 4.64 -16.58
C TYR A 302 -24.73 5.09 -18.03
N LEU A 303 -23.75 5.79 -18.63
CA LEU A 303 -23.90 6.28 -20.00
C LEU A 303 -23.75 5.17 -21.06
N HIS A 304 -22.86 4.21 -20.81
CA HIS A 304 -22.49 3.23 -21.82
C HIS A 304 -22.65 1.79 -21.34
N ALA A 305 -21.90 1.35 -20.31
CA ALA A 305 -21.80 -0.07 -19.96
C ALA A 305 -23.13 -0.69 -19.50
N PHE A 306 -24.02 0.07 -18.85
CA PHE A 306 -25.30 -0.40 -18.34
C PHE A 306 -26.18 -1.05 -19.43
N LYS A 307 -26.04 -0.62 -20.68
CA LYS A 307 -26.89 -1.10 -21.78
C LYS A 307 -26.52 -2.50 -22.28
N TRP A 308 -25.29 -2.95 -22.06
CA TRP A 308 -24.74 -4.12 -22.75
C TRP A 308 -23.84 -5.01 -21.90
N TYR A 309 -23.30 -4.51 -20.79
CA TYR A 309 -22.52 -5.31 -19.83
C TYR A 309 -23.46 -6.25 -19.08
N LYS A 310 -23.40 -7.53 -19.44
CA LYS A 310 -23.91 -8.62 -18.60
C LYS A 310 -22.72 -9.09 -17.77
N GLY A 311 -22.96 -9.38 -16.48
CA GLY A 311 -21.92 -9.78 -15.52
C GLY A 311 -21.04 -10.95 -16.01
N PRO A 312 -20.05 -11.36 -15.21
CA PRO A 312 -19.00 -12.28 -15.64
C PRO A 312 -19.59 -13.52 -16.32
N LYS A 313 -19.16 -13.77 -17.56
CA LYS A 313 -19.66 -14.91 -18.34
C LYS A 313 -19.11 -16.18 -17.71
N SER A 314 -20.01 -17.00 -17.17
CA SER A 314 -19.66 -18.34 -16.68
C SER A 314 -19.11 -19.16 -17.84
N ASN A 315 -17.83 -19.54 -17.76
CA ASN A 315 -17.17 -20.42 -18.74
C ASN A 315 -17.13 -21.88 -18.26
N LEU A 316 -18.14 -22.30 -17.48
CA LEU A 316 -18.41 -23.72 -17.25
C LEU A 316 -19.19 -24.27 -18.45
#